data_AF-A0A830F9Y8-F1
#
_entry.id   AF-A0A830F9Y8-F1
#
_cell.length_a   1.000
_cell.length_b   1.000
_cell.length_c   1.000
_cell.angle_alpha   90.00
_cell.angle_beta   90.00
_cell.angle_gamma   90.00
#
_symmetry.space_group_name_H-M   'P 1'
#
loop_
_entity.id
_entity.type
_entity.pdbx_description
1 polymer ?
#
loop_
_entity_poly.entity_id
_entity_poly.type
_entity_poly.pdbx_seq_one_letter_code
_entity_poly.pdbx_strand_id
1 'polypeptide(L)'
;MAELKPIAPAEAKEMYLAQRRGEVAESTLQAHHYRLKPFVQWCESTSLTNPNELSARDLHKYRFHRKEEDDLNKVTLRTQLSAIRVFVKFLESIDGVEQGLHDNFVLTGNVYDEFTSVESRSTVVREVQDNYSPNGRNPLSQASRSL
;
A
#
# COMPACT_ATOMS: atom_id res chain seq x y z
N MET A 1 -19.48 17.75 8.52
CA MET A 1 -18.40 16.75 8.41
C MET A 1 -19.08 15.39 8.46
N ALA A 2 -18.70 14.46 7.58
CA ALA A 2 -19.25 13.11 7.62
C ALA A 2 -18.84 12.41 8.92
N GLU A 3 -19.73 11.60 9.50
CA GLU A 3 -19.43 10.80 10.68
C GLU A 3 -18.61 9.58 10.25
N LEU A 4 -17.37 9.49 10.70
CA LEU A 4 -16.48 8.38 10.33
C LEU A 4 -16.86 7.10 11.09
N LYS A 5 -16.92 5.98 10.38
CA LYS A 5 -17.28 4.67 10.93
C LYS A 5 -16.02 3.88 11.25
N PRO A 6 -15.77 3.60 12.55
CA PRO A 6 -14.57 2.88 12.95
C PRO A 6 -14.56 1.47 12.34
N ILE A 7 -13.41 1.05 11.86
CA ILE A 7 -13.18 -0.27 11.25
C ILE A 7 -11.75 -0.70 11.52
N ALA A 8 -11.45 -1.99 11.62
CA ALA A 8 -10.07 -2.44 11.71
C ALA A 8 -9.38 -2.38 10.32
N PRO A 9 -8.07 -2.05 10.21
CA PRO A 9 -7.37 -2.05 8.92
C PRO A 9 -7.46 -3.39 8.17
N ALA A 10 -7.40 -4.51 8.91
CA ALA A 10 -7.54 -5.84 8.35
C ALA A 10 -8.95 -6.09 7.80
N GLU A 11 -9.99 -5.69 8.54
CA GLU A 11 -11.38 -5.81 8.11
C GLU A 11 -11.66 -4.94 6.88
N ALA A 12 -11.18 -3.69 6.89
CA ALA A 12 -11.33 -2.78 5.77
C ALA A 12 -10.64 -3.31 4.50
N LYS A 13 -9.46 -3.95 4.65
CA LYS A 13 -8.78 -4.65 3.55
C LYS A 13 -9.64 -5.77 2.98
N GLU A 14 -10.27 -6.59 3.81
CA GLU A 14 -11.12 -7.69 3.34
C GLU A 14 -12.38 -7.16 2.63
N MET A 15 -13.00 -6.09 3.13
CA MET A 15 -14.12 -5.42 2.45
C MET A 15 -13.70 -4.88 1.07
N TYR A 16 -12.54 -4.24 0.99
CA TYR A 16 -11.98 -3.75 -0.26
C TYR A 16 -11.77 -4.88 -1.28
N LEU A 17 -11.19 -6.01 -0.85
CA LEU A 17 -10.97 -7.16 -1.71
C LEU A 17 -12.29 -7.82 -2.14
N ALA A 18 -13.28 -7.88 -1.24
CA ALA A 18 -14.61 -8.40 -1.55
C ALA A 18 -15.29 -7.56 -2.65
N GLN A 19 -15.22 -6.23 -2.58
CA GLN A 19 -15.74 -5.35 -3.63
C GLN A 19 -15.02 -5.59 -4.96
N ARG A 20 -13.68 -5.66 -4.94
CA ARG A 20 -12.86 -5.81 -6.14
C ARG A 20 -13.05 -7.15 -6.86
N ARG A 21 -13.44 -8.21 -6.14
CA ARG A 21 -13.56 -9.57 -6.70
C ARG A 21 -14.45 -9.66 -7.94
N GLY A 22 -15.50 -8.83 -8.03
CA GLY A 22 -16.38 -8.78 -9.20
C GLY A 22 -15.91 -7.86 -10.33
N GLU A 23 -14.90 -7.03 -10.08
CA GLU A 23 -14.45 -5.96 -10.99
C GLU A 23 -13.16 -6.31 -11.73
N VAL A 24 -12.34 -7.20 -11.16
CA VAL A 24 -10.99 -7.52 -11.69
C VAL A 24 -10.74 -9.02 -11.75
N ALA A 25 -9.77 -9.43 -12.56
CA ALA A 25 -9.31 -10.81 -12.60
C ALA A 25 -8.70 -11.24 -11.24
N GLU A 26 -8.79 -12.53 -10.92
CA GLU A 26 -8.27 -13.10 -9.67
C GLU A 26 -6.78 -12.77 -9.45
N SER A 27 -5.96 -12.81 -10.50
CA SER A 27 -4.54 -12.43 -10.42
C SER A 27 -4.33 -10.97 -9.99
N THR A 28 -5.22 -10.08 -10.42
CA THR A 28 -5.19 -8.66 -10.03
C THR A 28 -5.66 -8.50 -8.59
N LEU A 29 -6.69 -9.25 -8.17
CA LEU A 29 -7.16 -9.28 -6.79
C LEU A 29 -6.06 -9.74 -5.83
N GLN A 30 -5.38 -10.84 -6.17
CA GLN A 30 -4.23 -11.34 -5.43
C GLN A 30 -3.12 -10.28 -5.34
N ALA A 31 -2.77 -9.64 -6.45
CA ALA A 31 -1.77 -8.58 -6.44
C ALA A 31 -2.13 -7.44 -5.47
N HIS A 32 -3.40 -7.03 -5.40
CA HIS A 32 -3.87 -6.07 -4.40
C HIS A 32 -3.73 -6.59 -2.97
N HIS A 33 -4.16 -7.83 -2.71
CA HIS A 33 -4.03 -8.48 -1.40
C HIS A 33 -2.58 -8.45 -0.88
N TYR A 34 -1.61 -8.85 -1.72
CA TYR A 34 -0.20 -8.89 -1.34
C TYR A 34 0.40 -7.50 -1.12
N ARG A 35 0.00 -6.50 -1.93
CA ARG A 35 0.50 -5.13 -1.78
C ARG A 35 -0.03 -4.43 -0.52
N LEU A 36 -1.27 -4.74 -0.13
CA LEU A 36 -1.91 -4.14 1.05
C LEU A 36 -1.53 -4.84 2.36
N LYS A 37 -1.09 -6.10 2.31
CA LYS A 37 -0.70 -6.85 3.52
C LYS A 37 0.36 -6.12 4.38
N PRO A 38 1.47 -5.60 3.83
CA PRO A 38 2.45 -4.87 4.64
C PRO A 38 1.91 -3.58 5.24
N PHE A 39 0.91 -2.94 4.61
CA PHE A 39 0.27 -1.76 5.17
C PHE A 39 -0.55 -2.11 6.42
N VAL A 40 -1.35 -3.17 6.37
CA VAL A 40 -2.12 -3.65 7.54
C VAL A 40 -1.18 -4.05 8.68
N GLN A 41 -0.11 -4.79 8.36
CA GLN A 41 0.91 -5.17 9.36
C GLN A 41 1.60 -3.95 9.98
N TRP A 42 1.89 -2.93 9.17
CA TRP A 42 2.45 -1.68 9.67
C TRP A 42 1.48 -0.96 10.61
N CYS A 43 0.20 -0.85 10.24
CA CYS A 43 -0.84 -0.28 11.10
C CYS A 43 -0.90 -0.97 12.47
N GLU A 44 -0.86 -2.31 12.50
CA GLU A 44 -0.80 -3.09 13.74
C GLU A 44 0.46 -2.74 14.55
N SER A 45 1.63 -2.69 13.91
CA SER A 45 2.91 -2.37 14.58
C SER A 45 2.96 -0.95 15.17
N THR A 46 2.25 0.01 14.57
CA THR A 46 2.19 1.40 15.03
C THR A 46 0.97 1.68 15.92
N SER A 47 0.24 0.66 16.35
CA SER A 47 -1.02 0.79 17.11
C SER A 47 -2.11 1.60 16.40
N LEU A 48 -2.06 1.70 15.08
CA LEU A 48 -3.10 2.30 14.25
C LEU A 48 -4.17 1.25 13.99
N THR A 49 -5.04 1.05 14.97
CA THR A 49 -6.11 0.04 14.93
C THR A 49 -7.41 0.56 14.30
N ASN A 50 -7.48 1.86 14.04
CA ASN A 50 -8.63 2.52 13.41
C ASN A 50 -8.16 3.46 12.28
N PRO A 51 -8.47 3.15 11.01
CA PRO A 51 -8.20 4.01 9.88
C PRO A 51 -8.76 5.43 10.00
N ASN A 52 -9.77 5.69 10.85
CA ASN A 52 -10.27 7.05 11.09
C ASN A 52 -9.17 8.03 11.54
N GLU A 53 -8.09 7.52 12.14
CA GLU A 53 -6.95 8.30 12.61
C GLU A 53 -5.86 8.48 11.54
N LEU A 54 -6.02 7.88 10.36
CA LEU A 54 -5.06 8.01 9.26
C LEU A 54 -4.98 9.46 8.81
N SER A 55 -3.76 10.01 8.87
CA SER A 55 -3.45 11.29 8.29
C SER A 55 -2.48 11.15 7.12
N ALA A 56 -2.35 12.22 6.33
CA ALA A 56 -1.32 12.29 5.28
C ALA A 56 0.10 12.07 5.86
N ARG A 57 0.34 12.48 7.12
CA ARG A 57 1.62 12.29 7.80
C ARG A 57 1.91 10.81 8.05
N ASP A 58 0.89 10.02 8.39
CA ASP A 58 1.07 8.59 8.65
C ASP A 58 1.33 7.83 7.35
N LEU A 59 0.66 8.22 6.27
CA LEU A 59 0.97 7.71 4.94
C LEU A 59 2.41 8.05 4.50
N HIS A 60 2.92 9.23 4.86
CA HIS A 60 4.33 9.59 4.67
C HIS A 60 5.28 8.74 5.52
N LYS A 61 4.94 8.45 6.79
CA LYS A 61 5.72 7.54 7.65
C LYS A 61 5.77 6.13 7.09
N TYR A 62 4.63 5.61 6.62
CA TYR A 62 4.56 4.31 5.96
C TYR A 62 5.49 4.25 4.74
N ARG A 63 5.45 5.28 3.89
CA ARG A 63 6.37 5.39 2.74
C ARG A 63 7.84 5.34 3.16
N PHE A 64 8.20 6.06 4.21
CA PHE A 64 9.57 6.10 4.73
C PHE A 64 9.99 4.73 5.28
N HIS A 65 9.14 4.10 6.10
CA HIS A 65 9.35 2.75 6.62
C HIS A 65 9.63 1.74 5.50
N ARG A 66 8.77 1.71 4.47
CA ARG A 66 8.95 0.79 3.32
C ARG A 66 10.22 1.05 2.50
N LYS A 67 10.74 2.28 2.52
CA LYS A 67 11.95 2.65 1.78
C LYS A 67 13.22 2.35 2.59
N GLU A 68 13.23 2.71 3.87
CA GLU A 68 14.46 2.69 4.68
C GLU A 68 14.60 1.41 5.50
N GLU A 69 13.50 0.86 6.02
CA GLU A 69 13.53 -0.35 6.85
C GLU A 69 13.43 -1.63 6.00
N ASP A 70 12.60 -1.59 4.96
CA ASP A 70 12.38 -2.73 4.07
C ASP A 70 13.23 -2.71 2.78
N ASP A 71 14.05 -1.65 2.60
CA ASP A 71 14.93 -1.41 1.44
C ASP A 71 14.25 -1.69 0.09
N LEU A 72 12.99 -1.28 -0.06
CA LEU A 72 12.28 -1.49 -1.31
C LEU A 72 12.84 -0.61 -2.43
N ASN A 73 13.07 -1.22 -3.58
CA ASN A 73 13.38 -0.47 -4.80
C ASN A 73 12.22 0.47 -5.19
N LYS A 74 12.55 1.53 -5.96
CA LYS A 74 11.61 2.59 -6.36
C LYS A 74 10.36 2.06 -7.07
N VAL A 75 10.50 1.03 -7.92
CA VAL A 75 9.40 0.47 -8.74
C VAL A 75 8.41 -0.31 -7.87
N THR A 76 8.91 -1.16 -6.99
CA THR A 76 8.11 -1.93 -6.02
C THR A 76 7.38 -1.00 -5.07
N LEU A 77 8.10 0.00 -4.52
CA LEU A 77 7.51 1.00 -3.64
C LEU A 77 6.38 1.76 -4.35
N ARG A 78 6.62 2.27 -5.58
CA ARG A 78 5.59 2.96 -6.37
C ARG A 78 4.35 2.09 -6.60
N THR A 79 4.56 0.83 -6.93
CA THR A 79 3.47 -0.13 -7.19
C THR A 79 2.64 -0.38 -5.93
N GLN A 80 3.30 -0.53 -4.78
CA GLN A 80 2.64 -0.67 -3.49
C GLN A 80 1.85 0.58 -3.09
N LEU A 81 2.47 1.76 -3.19
CA LEU A 81 1.79 3.02 -2.87
C LEU A 81 0.59 3.27 -3.80
N SER A 82 0.68 2.90 -5.08
CA SER A 82 -0.46 3.00 -6.00
C SER A 82 -1.66 2.16 -5.55
N ALA A 83 -1.41 0.95 -5.04
CA ALA A 83 -2.46 0.11 -4.46
C ALA A 83 -3.04 0.72 -3.18
N ILE A 84 -2.21 1.33 -2.34
CA ILE A 84 -2.65 2.03 -1.12
C ILE A 84 -3.51 3.25 -1.45
N ARG A 85 -3.14 4.05 -2.46
CA ARG A 85 -3.97 5.20 -2.87
C ARG A 85 -5.39 4.78 -3.22
N VAL A 86 -5.50 3.69 -3.99
CA VAL A 86 -6.78 3.12 -4.39
C VAL A 86 -7.55 2.55 -3.19
N PHE A 87 -6.85 1.93 -2.24
CA PHE A 87 -7.44 1.45 -1.00
C PHE A 87 -7.94 2.60 -0.11
N VAL A 88 -7.18 3.67 0.08
CA VAL A 88 -7.60 4.86 0.83
C VAL A 88 -8.83 5.50 0.18
N LYS A 89 -8.87 5.58 -1.15
CA LYS A 89 -10.07 6.04 -1.87
C LYS A 89 -11.29 5.15 -1.60
N PHE A 90 -11.11 3.84 -1.44
CA PHE A 90 -12.18 2.96 -0.99
C PHE A 90 -12.59 3.24 0.45
N LEU A 91 -11.63 3.45 1.36
CA LEU A 91 -11.94 3.82 2.76
C LEU A 91 -12.79 5.10 2.82
N GLU A 92 -12.49 6.09 1.98
CA GLU A 92 -13.31 7.31 1.87
C GLU A 92 -14.75 6.99 1.46
N SER A 93 -14.97 6.03 0.56
CA SER A 93 -16.31 5.66 0.10
C SER A 93 -17.17 4.96 1.14
N ILE A 94 -16.55 4.43 2.21
CA ILE A 94 -17.23 3.74 3.31
C ILE A 94 -17.18 4.52 4.63
N ASP A 95 -16.82 5.80 4.59
CA ASP A 95 -16.63 6.67 5.75
C ASP A 95 -15.55 6.17 6.74
N GLY A 96 -14.56 5.40 6.27
CA GLY A 96 -13.47 4.86 7.11
C GLY A 96 -12.26 5.78 7.27
N VAL A 97 -12.18 6.87 6.52
CA VAL A 97 -11.15 7.93 6.62
C VAL A 97 -11.75 9.27 6.21
N GLU A 98 -11.06 10.36 6.51
CA GLU A 98 -11.42 11.69 6.04
C GLU A 98 -11.42 11.78 4.49
N GLN A 99 -12.44 12.43 3.93
CA GLN A 99 -12.59 12.65 2.49
C GLN A 99 -11.41 13.42 1.91
N GLY A 100 -10.88 13.00 0.76
CA GLY A 100 -9.77 13.65 0.08
C GLY A 100 -8.38 13.29 0.62
N LEU A 101 -8.27 12.39 1.59
CA LEU A 101 -6.99 11.84 2.05
C LEU A 101 -6.19 11.18 0.91
N HIS A 102 -6.86 10.54 -0.03
CA HIS A 102 -6.24 9.89 -1.20
C HIS A 102 -5.57 10.87 -2.17
N ASP A 103 -5.95 12.15 -2.15
CA ASP A 103 -5.35 13.21 -2.96
C ASP A 103 -4.18 13.88 -2.24
N ASN A 104 -4.30 14.02 -0.91
CA ASN A 104 -3.19 14.44 -0.05
C ASN A 104 -2.08 13.39 0.02
N PHE A 105 -2.38 12.15 -0.33
CA PHE A 105 -1.40 11.09 -0.55
C PHE A 105 -0.63 11.37 -1.83
N VAL A 106 0.28 12.35 -1.74
CA VAL A 106 1.25 12.65 -2.79
C VAL A 106 2.08 11.38 -2.99
N LEU A 107 1.82 10.67 -4.08
CA LEU A 107 2.67 9.62 -4.63
C LEU A 107 3.97 10.25 -5.18
N THR A 108 4.59 11.09 -4.37
CA THR A 108 5.82 11.86 -4.54
C THR A 108 5.80 12.87 -5.72
N GLY A 109 6.03 14.14 -5.40
CA GLY A 109 6.53 15.12 -6.37
C GLY A 109 8.01 14.90 -6.69
N ASN A 110 8.37 13.71 -7.21
CA ASN A 110 9.62 13.44 -7.95
C ASN A 110 9.66 12.01 -8.55
N VAL A 111 8.97 11.01 -7.96
CA VAL A 111 8.88 9.65 -8.56
C VAL A 111 7.90 9.61 -9.74
N TYR A 112 6.96 10.55 -9.85
CA TYR A 112 6.18 10.69 -11.09
C TYR A 112 6.95 11.41 -12.19
N ASP A 113 7.70 12.46 -11.86
CA ASP A 113 8.36 13.32 -12.85
C ASP A 113 9.47 12.59 -13.64
N GLU A 114 10.22 11.70 -13.00
CA GLU A 114 11.24 10.86 -13.68
C GLU A 114 10.64 9.69 -14.49
N PHE A 115 9.37 9.32 -14.30
CA PHE A 115 8.75 8.11 -14.88
C PHE A 115 7.57 8.38 -15.82
N THR A 116 7.17 9.64 -16.02
CA THR A 116 6.10 10.03 -16.97
C THR A 116 6.57 10.09 -18.42
N SER A 117 7.78 9.62 -18.74
CA SER A 117 8.06 9.25 -20.13
C SER A 117 7.14 8.09 -20.52
N VAL A 118 6.39 8.30 -21.60
CA VAL A 118 5.25 7.51 -22.09
C VAL A 118 5.56 6.01 -22.29
N GLU A 119 6.84 5.62 -22.29
CA GLU A 119 7.33 4.24 -22.42
C GLU A 119 7.14 3.36 -21.16
N SER A 120 7.08 3.94 -19.95
CA SER A 120 7.12 3.16 -18.70
C SER A 120 5.83 2.41 -18.33
N ARG A 121 4.68 2.74 -18.93
CA ARG A 121 3.42 2.04 -18.63
C ARG A 121 3.44 0.56 -19.04
N SER A 122 4.22 0.20 -20.06
CA SER A 122 4.30 -1.19 -20.57
C SER A 122 5.31 -2.05 -19.80
N THR A 123 6.37 -1.46 -19.25
CA THR A 123 7.42 -2.15 -18.50
C THR A 123 6.96 -2.53 -17.09
N VAL A 124 6.24 -1.63 -16.41
CA VAL A 124 5.75 -1.87 -15.05
C VAL A 124 4.79 -3.05 -14.97
N VAL A 125 4.01 -3.34 -16.03
CA VAL A 125 3.11 -4.50 -16.05
C VAL A 125 3.89 -5.83 -16.08
N ARG A 126 4.99 -5.90 -16.83
CA ARG A 126 5.82 -7.11 -16.93
C ARG A 126 6.69 -7.32 -15.69
N GLU A 127 7.37 -6.27 -15.24
CA GLU A 127 8.36 -6.37 -14.16
C GLU A 127 7.72 -6.63 -12.78
N VAL A 128 6.47 -6.24 -12.61
CA VAL A 128 5.67 -6.55 -11.41
C VAL A 128 5.24 -8.03 -11.35
N GLN A 129 5.15 -8.71 -12.48
CA GLN A 129 4.91 -10.16 -12.52
C GLN A 129 6.20 -10.94 -12.24
N ASP A 130 7.36 -10.44 -12.70
CA ASP A 130 8.65 -11.14 -12.54
C ASP A 130 9.31 -10.91 -11.17
N ASN A 131 9.12 -9.74 -10.54
CA ASN A 131 9.68 -9.44 -9.20
C ASN A 131 8.75 -9.81 -8.04
N TYR A 132 7.64 -10.46 -8.32
CA TYR A 132 6.73 -10.99 -7.30
C TYR A 132 7.32 -12.26 -6.69
N SER A 133 8.11 -12.12 -5.62
CA SER A 133 8.55 -13.26 -4.80
C SER A 133 7.47 -13.57 -3.74
N PRO A 134 6.77 -14.72 -3.82
CA PRO A 134 5.71 -15.08 -2.87
C PRO A 134 6.24 -15.37 -1.46
N ASN A 135 7.57 -15.48 -1.28
CA ASN A 135 8.24 -15.68 -0.01
C ASN A 135 9.31 -14.60 0.19
N GLY A 136 8.89 -13.39 0.56
CA GLY A 136 9.79 -12.37 1.09
C GLY A 136 10.32 -12.76 2.47
N ARG A 137 11.14 -13.83 2.56
CA ARG A 137 12.10 -13.98 3.65
C ARG A 137 13.23 -12.99 3.35
N ASN A 138 13.35 -11.95 4.17
CA ASN A 138 14.49 -11.05 4.15
C ASN A 138 15.77 -11.88 4.44
N PRO A 139 16.74 -12.00 3.51
CA PRO A 139 17.98 -12.74 3.76
C PRO A 139 18.86 -12.11 4.85
N LEU A 140 18.56 -10.87 5.29
CA LEU A 140 19.37 -10.14 6.27
C LEU A 140 18.87 -10.27 7.72
N SER A 141 17.82 -11.06 7.98
CA SER A 141 17.33 -11.33 9.36
C SER A 141 18.10 -12.45 10.10
N GLN A 142 19.23 -12.94 9.57
CA GLN A 142 20.02 -14.04 10.16
C GLN A 142 21.46 -13.65 10.54
N ALA A 143 21.76 -12.37 10.75
CA ALA A 143 23.11 -11.91 11.08
C ALA A 143 23.27 -11.27 12.47
N SER A 144 22.45 -11.63 13.48
CA SER A 144 22.66 -11.13 14.85
C SER A 144 22.33 -12.13 15.97
N ARG A 145 22.60 -13.41 15.77
CA ARG A 145 22.75 -14.37 16.87
C ARG A 145 23.88 -15.34 16.55
N SER A 146 25.11 -14.91 16.81
CA SER A 146 26.25 -15.74 17.22
C SER A 146 27.49 -14.85 17.35
N LEU A 147 27.72 -14.36 18.57
CA LEU A 147 28.94 -14.52 19.38
C LEU A 147 28.79 -13.68 20.66
#